data_AF-A0A4R4CY64-F1
#
_entry.id   AF-A0A4R4CY64-F1
#
_cell.length_a   1.000
_cell.length_b   1.000
_cell.length_c   1.000
_cell.angle_alpha   90.00
_cell.angle_beta   90.00
_cell.angle_gamma   90.00
#
_symmetry.space_group_name_H-M   'P 1'
#
loop_
_entity.id
_entity.type
_entity.pdbx_description
1 polymer ?
#
loop_
_entity_poly.entity_id
_entity_poly.type
_entity_poly.pdbx_seq_one_letter_code
_entity_poly.pdbx_strand_id
1 'polypeptide(L)'
;MSIINRLLQLRNKPSQKQILELLSWSKQNANIIEPLDSINYDINKLNKLDKLLENKRVVYLGEEDHWIHEKTVYRIIMLRYLISRGWNYIGEEIGWSDGIRIGKYIDNGQESYLEKIATYGYTGALRTDREDKPQGILKSSSDNYPLAEFKSEQLFLTKTLKEINFKKKKIRIESTFLALILTQLQAVDMKMQKYC
;
A
#
# COMPACT_ATOMS: atom_id res chain seq x y z
N MET A 1 23.59 -27.92 3.14
CA MET A 1 22.49 -28.12 2.17
C MET A 1 22.82 -29.38 1.35
N SER A 2 22.04 -30.46 1.44
CA SER A 2 22.44 -31.76 0.87
C SER A 2 22.31 -31.78 -0.67
N ILE A 3 23.12 -32.61 -1.33
CA ILE A 3 23.11 -32.84 -2.79
C ILE A 3 21.70 -33.20 -3.30
N ILE A 4 20.90 -33.88 -2.46
CA ILE A 4 19.53 -34.29 -2.76
C ILE A 4 18.60 -33.07 -2.92
N ASN A 5 18.74 -32.03 -2.08
CA ASN A 5 17.95 -30.81 -2.22
C ASN A 5 18.27 -30.04 -3.51
N ARG A 6 19.54 -30.07 -3.95
CA ARG A 6 19.96 -29.42 -5.19
C ARG A 6 19.45 -30.15 -6.43
N LEU A 7 19.41 -31.49 -6.39
CA LEU A 7 18.82 -32.32 -7.46
C LEU A 7 17.30 -32.18 -7.54
N LEU A 8 16.60 -32.09 -6.41
CA LEU A 8 15.16 -31.82 -6.37
C LEU A 8 14.82 -30.42 -6.90
N GLN A 9 15.63 -29.39 -6.57
CA GLN A 9 15.47 -28.05 -7.13
C GLN A 9 15.69 -27.99 -8.64
N LEU A 10 16.62 -28.79 -9.19
CA LEU A 10 16.85 -28.87 -10.64
C LEU A 10 15.75 -29.63 -11.37
N ARG A 11 15.17 -30.67 -10.75
CA ARG A 11 14.07 -31.47 -11.31
C ARG A 11 12.74 -30.69 -11.37
N ASN A 12 12.58 -29.68 -10.52
CA ASN A 12 11.39 -28.83 -10.46
C ASN A 12 11.51 -27.53 -11.26
N LYS A 13 12.55 -27.36 -12.09
CA LYS A 13 12.65 -26.19 -12.97
C LYS A 13 11.64 -26.31 -14.11
N PRO A 14 10.79 -25.30 -14.34
CA PRO A 14 9.88 -25.30 -15.48
C PRO A 14 10.68 -25.36 -16.78
N SER A 15 10.23 -26.19 -17.71
CA SER A 15 10.80 -26.23 -19.05
C SER A 15 10.55 -24.91 -19.80
N GLN A 16 11.36 -24.62 -20.81
CA GLN A 16 11.17 -23.43 -21.64
C GLN A 16 9.78 -23.37 -22.28
N LYS A 17 9.20 -24.51 -22.66
CA LYS A 17 7.83 -24.61 -23.18
C LYS A 17 6.81 -24.13 -22.14
N GLN A 18 6.91 -24.61 -20.89
CA GLN A 18 6.01 -24.21 -19.80
C GLN A 18 6.13 -22.72 -19.48
N ILE A 19 7.35 -22.15 -19.53
CA ILE A 19 7.55 -20.71 -19.35
C ILE A 19 6.85 -19.92 -20.46
N LEU A 20 6.99 -20.32 -21.73
CA LEU A 20 6.36 -19.63 -22.86
C LEU A 20 4.83 -19.72 -22.81
N GLU A 21 4.29 -20.88 -22.42
CA GLU A 21 2.85 -21.07 -22.21
C GLU A 21 2.32 -20.13 -21.11
N LEU A 22 3.02 -20.04 -19.97
CA LEU A 22 2.67 -19.13 -18.89
C LEU A 22 2.73 -17.66 -19.32
N LEU A 23 3.75 -17.26 -20.08
CA LEU A 23 3.88 -15.90 -20.60
C LEU A 23 2.76 -15.56 -21.59
N SER A 24 2.42 -16.48 -22.48
CA SER A 24 1.31 -16.31 -23.44
C SER A 24 -0.01 -16.14 -22.70
N TRP A 25 -0.30 -17.03 -21.75
CA TRP A 25 -1.49 -16.96 -20.92
C TRP A 25 -1.54 -15.64 -20.12
N SER A 26 -0.44 -15.26 -19.48
CA SER A 26 -0.35 -14.02 -18.70
C SER A 26 -0.64 -12.79 -19.56
N LYS A 27 -0.06 -12.71 -20.78
CA LYS A 27 -0.31 -11.59 -21.71
C LYS A 27 -1.78 -11.49 -22.14
N GLN A 28 -2.44 -12.63 -22.33
CA GLN A 28 -3.86 -12.66 -22.74
C GLN A 28 -4.81 -12.30 -21.59
N ASN A 29 -4.43 -12.60 -20.35
CA ASN A 29 -5.33 -12.50 -19.20
C ASN A 29 -5.06 -11.28 -18.31
N ALA A 30 -3.86 -10.68 -18.39
CA ALA A 30 -3.50 -9.52 -17.59
C ALA A 30 -4.43 -8.32 -17.82
N ASN A 31 -4.58 -7.50 -16.76
CA ASN A 31 -5.08 -6.14 -16.89
C ASN A 31 -3.88 -5.23 -17.14
N ILE A 32 -3.81 -4.65 -18.33
CA ILE A 32 -2.71 -3.77 -18.72
C ILE A 32 -2.96 -2.38 -18.11
N ILE A 33 -2.02 -1.91 -17.30
CA ILE A 33 -2.03 -0.59 -16.69
C ILE A 33 -1.06 0.29 -17.47
N GLU A 34 -1.52 0.76 -18.63
CA GLU A 34 -0.77 1.68 -19.50
C GLU A 34 -1.70 2.78 -20.03
N PRO A 35 -1.29 4.07 -19.97
CA PRO A 35 -0.09 4.57 -19.29
C PRO A 35 -0.20 4.46 -17.76
N LEU A 36 0.94 4.44 -17.08
CA LEU A 36 1.00 4.53 -15.62
C LEU A 36 0.77 6.00 -15.20
N ASP A 37 -0.49 6.45 -15.27
CA ASP A 37 -0.94 7.79 -14.90
C ASP A 37 -1.93 7.72 -13.74
N SER A 38 -1.53 8.23 -12.57
CA SER A 38 -2.29 8.14 -11.34
C SER A 38 -3.70 8.75 -11.44
N ILE A 39 -3.83 9.89 -12.12
CA ILE A 39 -5.04 10.72 -12.12
C ILE A 39 -5.91 10.47 -13.34
N ASN A 40 -5.31 10.28 -14.51
CA ASN A 40 -6.06 10.19 -15.76
C ASN A 40 -6.26 8.75 -16.25
N TYR A 41 -5.64 7.75 -15.61
CA TYR A 41 -5.92 6.36 -15.97
C TYR A 41 -7.41 6.05 -15.83
N ASP A 42 -7.96 5.43 -16.87
CA ASP A 42 -9.34 4.96 -16.92
C ASP A 42 -9.50 3.73 -16.02
N ILE A 43 -9.92 3.98 -14.78
CA ILE A 43 -10.15 2.94 -13.78
C ILE A 43 -11.19 1.90 -14.20
N ASN A 44 -12.04 2.15 -15.21
CA ASN A 44 -12.99 1.15 -15.68
C ASN A 44 -12.31 0.01 -16.46
N LYS A 45 -11.08 0.19 -16.92
CA LYS A 45 -10.25 -0.91 -17.47
C LYS A 45 -9.93 -1.99 -16.43
N LEU A 46 -10.13 -1.71 -15.14
CA LEU A 46 -9.96 -2.66 -14.04
C LEU A 46 -11.23 -3.46 -13.72
N ASN A 47 -12.31 -3.34 -14.50
CA ASN A 47 -13.60 -4.01 -14.26
C ASN A 47 -13.51 -5.54 -14.11
N LYS A 48 -12.47 -6.20 -14.65
CA LYS A 48 -12.25 -7.63 -14.42
C LYS A 48 -12.08 -7.97 -12.93
N LEU A 49 -11.69 -6.99 -12.09
CA LEU A 49 -11.59 -7.14 -10.65
C LEU A 49 -12.95 -7.16 -9.95
N ASP A 50 -14.03 -6.65 -10.56
CA ASP A 50 -15.35 -6.56 -9.92
C ASP A 50 -15.82 -7.94 -9.41
N LYS A 51 -15.61 -9.00 -10.20
CA LYS A 51 -15.94 -10.38 -9.82
C LYS A 51 -15.06 -10.92 -8.69
N LEU A 52 -13.79 -10.52 -8.62
CA LEU A 52 -12.87 -10.95 -7.56
C LEU A 52 -13.18 -10.25 -6.23
N LEU A 53 -13.73 -9.04 -6.32
CA LEU A 53 -14.09 -8.19 -5.18
C LEU A 53 -15.53 -8.43 -4.69
N GLU A 54 -16.31 -9.21 -5.43
CA GLU A 54 -17.70 -9.51 -5.07
C GLU A 54 -17.79 -10.12 -3.67
N ASN A 55 -18.67 -9.56 -2.84
CA ASN A 55 -18.89 -9.96 -1.45
C ASN A 55 -17.66 -9.81 -0.52
N LYS A 56 -16.60 -9.12 -0.96
CA LYS A 56 -15.43 -8.83 -0.12
C LYS A 56 -15.66 -7.57 0.70
N ARG A 57 -15.17 -7.59 1.93
CA ARG A 57 -15.26 -6.46 2.88
C ARG A 57 -13.92 -5.80 3.15
N VAL A 58 -12.83 -6.52 2.92
CA VAL A 58 -11.45 -6.06 3.11
C VAL A 58 -10.63 -6.47 1.89
N VAL A 59 -9.83 -5.54 1.40
CA VAL A 59 -8.86 -5.73 0.31
C VAL A 59 -7.52 -5.24 0.81
N TYR A 60 -6.52 -6.10 0.70
CA TYR A 60 -5.12 -5.76 0.96
C TYR A 60 -4.49 -5.29 -0.34
N LEU A 61 -3.92 -4.10 -0.32
CA LEU A 61 -3.08 -3.54 -1.39
C LEU A 61 -1.64 -3.57 -0.92
N GLY A 62 -0.92 -4.63 -1.26
CA GLY A 62 0.50 -4.75 -0.94
C GLY A 62 1.39 -3.85 -1.80
N GLU A 63 2.58 -3.55 -1.29
CA GLU A 63 3.70 -3.00 -2.05
C GLU A 63 4.90 -3.95 -1.97
N GLU A 64 5.63 -4.09 -3.08
CA GLU A 64 6.79 -4.99 -3.15
C GLU A 64 7.97 -4.44 -2.33
N ASP A 65 8.17 -3.13 -2.38
CA ASP A 65 9.27 -2.44 -1.73
C ASP A 65 8.85 -0.99 -1.35
N HIS A 66 9.40 -0.48 -0.26
CA HIS A 66 9.12 0.89 0.20
C HIS A 66 9.71 1.98 -0.72
N TRP A 67 10.63 1.62 -1.63
CA TRP A 67 11.50 2.55 -2.37
C TRP A 67 11.26 2.63 -3.88
N ILE A 68 10.16 2.06 -4.37
CA ILE A 68 9.77 2.11 -5.79
C ILE A 68 8.72 3.22 -5.97
N HIS A 69 9.01 4.25 -6.78
CA HIS A 69 8.10 5.38 -7.00
C HIS A 69 6.80 4.96 -7.70
N GLU A 70 6.90 4.06 -8.67
CA GLU A 70 5.79 3.55 -9.50
C GLU A 70 4.67 2.95 -8.64
N LYS A 71 4.99 2.49 -7.42
CA LYS A 71 4.01 1.95 -6.48
C LYS A 71 2.96 3.00 -6.09
N THR A 72 3.35 4.26 -5.93
CA THR A 72 2.42 5.32 -5.48
C THR A 72 1.39 5.57 -6.56
N VAL A 73 1.82 5.59 -7.81
CA VAL A 73 0.92 5.73 -8.97
C VAL A 73 -0.06 4.55 -9.06
N TYR A 74 0.46 3.33 -8.96
CA TYR A 74 -0.37 2.12 -8.93
C TYR A 74 -1.39 2.14 -7.78
N ARG A 75 -0.96 2.50 -6.57
CA ARG A 75 -1.81 2.61 -5.38
C ARG A 75 -2.94 3.62 -5.60
N ILE A 76 -2.64 4.79 -6.16
CA ILE A 76 -3.66 5.80 -6.48
C ILE A 76 -4.67 5.24 -7.49
N ILE A 77 -4.22 4.56 -8.55
CA ILE A 77 -5.12 3.94 -9.55
C ILE A 77 -6.06 2.93 -8.88
N MET A 78 -5.51 2.03 -8.07
CA MET A 78 -6.29 1.01 -7.36
C MET A 78 -7.26 1.61 -6.34
N LEU A 79 -6.83 2.60 -5.57
CA LEU A 79 -7.68 3.29 -4.61
C LEU A 79 -8.81 4.05 -5.32
N ARG A 80 -8.52 4.77 -6.41
CA ARG A 80 -9.56 5.43 -7.24
C ARG A 80 -10.59 4.43 -7.73
N TYR A 81 -10.14 3.26 -8.20
CA TYR A 81 -11.02 2.16 -8.58
C TYR A 81 -11.87 1.68 -7.41
N LEU A 82 -11.27 1.24 -6.29
CA LEU A 82 -12.01 0.75 -5.12
C LEU A 82 -13.00 1.81 -4.59
N ILE A 83 -12.57 3.06 -4.40
CA ILE A 83 -13.44 4.15 -3.93
C ILE A 83 -14.64 4.36 -4.87
N SER A 84 -14.43 4.24 -6.18
CA SER A 84 -15.54 4.34 -7.14
C SER A 84 -16.53 3.18 -7.07
N ARG A 85 -16.15 2.04 -6.49
CA ARG A 85 -17.00 0.85 -6.24
C ARG A 85 -17.58 0.83 -4.81
N GLY A 86 -17.44 1.91 -4.06
CA GLY A 86 -18.06 2.08 -2.74
C GLY A 86 -17.18 1.71 -1.55
N TRP A 87 -15.90 1.46 -1.77
CA TRP A 87 -14.94 1.24 -0.69
C TRP A 87 -14.58 2.57 -0.03
N ASN A 88 -14.84 2.68 1.27
CA ASN A 88 -14.88 3.96 1.96
C ASN A 88 -13.89 4.05 3.14
N TYR A 89 -13.16 2.97 3.42
CA TYR A 89 -12.19 2.91 4.51
C TYR A 89 -10.82 2.51 3.95
N ILE A 90 -9.78 3.25 4.35
CA ILE A 90 -8.39 2.97 3.98
C ILE A 90 -7.61 2.75 5.27
N GLY A 91 -7.01 1.56 5.39
CA GLY A 91 -6.04 1.21 6.41
C GLY A 91 -4.63 1.30 5.83
N GLU A 92 -3.78 2.10 6.47
CA GLU A 92 -2.37 2.28 6.10
C GLU A 92 -1.45 1.69 7.18
N GLU A 93 -0.32 1.12 6.78
CA GLU A 93 0.72 0.62 7.69
C GLU A 93 1.54 1.80 8.26
N ILE A 94 0.87 2.61 9.08
CA ILE A 94 1.43 3.79 9.75
C ILE A 94 1.01 3.83 11.21
N GLY A 95 1.71 4.64 12.00
CA GLY A 95 1.35 4.85 13.41
C GLY A 95 -0.09 5.36 13.56
N TRP A 96 -0.80 4.86 14.58
CA TRP A 96 -2.22 5.20 14.84
C TRP A 96 -2.46 6.71 14.89
N SER A 97 -1.60 7.45 15.59
CA SER A 97 -1.72 8.91 15.70
C SER A 97 -1.52 9.63 14.36
N ASP A 98 -0.69 9.07 13.49
CA ASP A 98 -0.41 9.64 12.18
C ASP A 98 -1.59 9.41 11.25
N GLY A 99 -2.20 8.21 11.29
CA GLY A 99 -3.45 7.93 10.57
C GLY A 99 -4.58 8.89 10.94
N ILE A 100 -4.76 9.22 12.22
CA ILE A 100 -5.76 10.21 12.66
C ILE A 100 -5.47 11.60 12.09
N ARG A 101 -4.20 12.03 12.10
CA ARG A 101 -3.81 13.34 11.57
C ARG A 101 -4.05 13.42 10.06
N ILE A 102 -3.65 12.39 9.33
CA ILE A 102 -3.89 12.28 7.89
C ILE A 102 -5.39 12.26 7.59
N GLY A 103 -6.20 11.51 8.35
CA GLY A 103 -7.65 11.51 8.22
C GLY A 103 -8.24 12.91 8.39
N LYS A 104 -7.85 13.63 9.45
CA LYS A 104 -8.27 15.03 9.66
C LYS A 104 -7.85 15.95 8.50
N TYR A 105 -6.63 15.80 7.98
CA TYR A 105 -6.19 16.53 6.80
C TYR A 105 -7.06 16.25 5.58
N ILE A 106 -7.41 14.99 5.32
CA ILE A 106 -8.26 14.61 4.18
C ILE A 106 -9.69 15.15 4.35
N ASP A 107 -10.18 15.24 5.59
CA ASP A 107 -11.53 15.71 5.90
C ASP A 107 -11.68 17.23 5.78
N ASN A 108 -10.74 18.02 6.33
CA ASN A 108 -10.87 19.47 6.45
C ASN A 108 -9.77 20.27 5.73
N GLY A 109 -8.75 19.61 5.22
CA GLY A 109 -7.68 20.21 4.45
C GLY A 109 -6.63 21.00 5.21
N GLN A 110 -6.62 20.99 6.54
CA GLN A 110 -5.67 21.74 7.36
C GLN A 110 -4.26 21.11 7.35
N GLU A 111 -3.32 21.76 6.66
CA GLU A 111 -1.93 21.30 6.50
C GLU A 111 -1.18 21.11 7.83
N SER A 112 -1.56 21.82 8.90
CA SER A 112 -0.95 21.69 10.22
C SER A 112 -1.05 20.28 10.84
N TYR A 113 -1.99 19.45 10.38
CA TYR A 113 -2.02 18.03 10.75
C TYR A 113 -0.86 17.24 10.13
N LEU A 114 -0.42 17.59 8.92
CA LEU A 114 0.67 16.90 8.22
C LEU A 114 2.05 17.24 8.79
N GLU A 115 2.18 18.41 9.41
CA GLU A 115 3.42 18.86 10.08
C GLU A 115 3.78 18.02 11.32
N LYS A 116 2.80 17.33 11.91
CA LYS A 116 2.93 16.57 13.16
C LYS A 116 2.93 15.05 12.96
N ILE A 117 3.32 14.59 11.77
CA ILE A 117 3.38 13.16 11.42
C ILE A 117 4.78 12.63 11.70
N ALA A 118 4.87 11.64 12.59
CA ALA A 118 6.16 11.08 13.02
C ALA A 118 6.88 10.39 11.85
N THR A 119 6.15 9.65 11.01
CA THR A 119 6.72 9.03 9.79
C THR A 119 7.23 10.07 8.78
N TYR A 120 6.84 11.35 8.90
CA TYR A 120 7.35 12.45 8.07
C TYR A 120 8.50 13.21 8.74
N GLY A 121 9.06 12.66 9.83
CA GLY A 121 10.19 13.23 10.55
C GLY A 121 9.81 14.11 11.74
N TYR A 122 8.52 14.21 12.10
CA TYR A 122 8.14 14.92 13.30
C TYR A 122 8.62 14.17 14.55
N THR A 123 9.52 14.78 15.29
CA THR A 123 10.14 14.17 16.48
C THR A 123 9.27 14.27 17.74
N GLY A 124 8.20 15.07 17.72
CA GLY A 124 7.25 15.14 18.84
C GLY A 124 7.91 15.40 20.20
N ALA A 125 7.58 14.57 21.17
CA ALA A 125 8.10 14.60 22.54
C ALA A 125 9.22 13.56 22.74
N LEU A 126 10.15 13.46 21.79
CA LEU A 126 11.37 12.66 21.99
C LEU A 126 12.00 13.02 23.32
N ARG A 127 12.33 11.99 24.08
CA ARG A 127 12.93 12.15 25.40
C ARG A 127 14.36 12.64 25.25
N THR A 128 14.71 13.66 26.01
CA THR A 128 16.08 14.21 26.01
C THR A 128 17.04 13.39 26.86
N ASP A 129 16.51 12.50 27.71
CA ASP A 129 17.29 11.69 28.65
C ASP A 129 17.63 10.28 28.13
N ARG A 130 17.26 9.96 26.88
CA ARG A 130 17.51 8.66 26.27
C ARG A 130 17.69 8.76 24.75
N GLU A 131 18.58 7.95 24.20
CA GLU A 131 18.67 7.70 22.76
C GLU A 131 17.61 6.68 22.33
N ASP A 132 16.61 7.14 21.57
CA ASP A 132 15.51 6.31 21.07
C ASP A 132 15.79 5.68 19.69
N LYS A 133 16.91 6.03 19.04
CA LYS A 133 17.24 5.45 17.74
C LYS A 133 17.54 3.95 17.83
N PRO A 134 17.04 3.15 16.86
CA PRO A 134 17.39 1.75 16.73
C PRO A 134 18.91 1.53 16.71
N GLN A 135 19.39 0.53 17.46
CA GLN A 135 20.79 0.13 17.49
C GLN A 135 20.98 -1.23 16.80
N GLY A 136 22.24 -1.61 16.56
CA GLY A 136 22.58 -2.89 15.94
C GLY A 136 22.11 -2.99 14.48
N ILE A 137 21.51 -4.13 14.12
CA ILE A 137 21.15 -4.42 12.72
C ILE A 137 20.11 -3.45 12.12
N LEU A 138 19.33 -2.76 12.96
CA LEU A 138 18.33 -1.78 12.53
C LEU A 138 18.86 -0.33 12.52
N LYS A 139 20.13 -0.11 12.90
CA LYS A 139 20.71 1.24 12.92
C LYS A 139 20.74 1.88 11.54
N SER A 140 21.13 1.10 10.53
CA SER A 140 21.22 1.58 9.14
C SER A 140 19.86 2.03 8.59
N SER A 141 18.77 1.34 8.94
CA SER A 141 17.42 1.73 8.51
C SER A 141 16.92 3.01 9.17
N SER A 142 17.57 3.47 10.25
CA SER A 142 17.32 4.78 10.85
C SER A 142 18.27 5.86 10.32
N ASP A 143 19.56 5.55 10.17
CA ASP A 143 20.57 6.53 9.77
C ASP A 143 20.48 6.92 8.30
N ASN A 144 20.19 5.93 7.44
CA ASN A 144 20.16 6.08 5.99
C ASN A 144 18.73 6.11 5.45
N TYR A 145 17.75 6.39 6.30
CA TYR A 145 16.36 6.47 5.87
C TYR A 145 16.16 7.69 4.96
N PRO A 146 15.77 7.53 3.68
CA PRO A 146 15.57 8.63 2.74
C PRO A 146 14.23 9.32 3.05
N LEU A 147 14.23 10.06 4.16
CA LEU A 147 13.05 10.66 4.76
C LEU A 147 12.39 11.67 3.83
N ALA A 148 13.17 12.43 3.07
CA ALA A 148 12.65 13.46 2.17
C ALA A 148 11.85 12.84 1.03
N GLU A 149 12.40 11.80 0.41
CA GLU A 149 11.80 11.03 -0.67
C GLU A 149 10.54 10.30 -0.17
N PHE A 150 10.64 9.60 0.96
CA PHE A 150 9.51 8.91 1.57
C PHE A 150 8.37 9.89 1.87
N LYS A 151 8.69 11.03 2.51
CA LYS A 151 7.71 12.08 2.84
C LYS A 151 7.07 12.63 1.57
N SER A 152 7.84 12.88 0.52
CA SER A 152 7.33 13.38 -0.77
C SER A 152 6.28 12.43 -1.35
N GLU A 153 6.57 11.13 -1.41
CA GLU A 153 5.64 10.11 -1.91
C GLU A 153 4.35 10.01 -1.08
N GLN A 154 4.48 10.01 0.24
CA GLN A 154 3.33 9.92 1.13
C GLN A 154 2.47 11.18 1.10
N LEU A 155 3.10 12.36 0.97
CA LEU A 155 2.38 13.61 0.77
C LEU A 155 1.64 13.63 -0.57
N PHE A 156 2.26 13.12 -1.64
CA PHE A 156 1.62 12.99 -2.93
C PHE A 156 0.36 12.12 -2.82
N LEU A 157 0.47 10.91 -2.27
CA LEU A 157 -0.67 10.02 -2.01
C LEU A 157 -1.76 10.71 -1.18
N THR A 158 -1.39 11.29 -0.03
CA THR A 158 -2.31 11.92 0.91
C THR A 158 -3.08 13.08 0.27
N LYS A 159 -2.38 13.94 -0.48
CA LYS A 159 -3.00 15.07 -1.20
C LYS A 159 -3.94 14.59 -2.29
N THR A 160 -3.54 13.57 -3.06
CA THR A 160 -4.42 12.97 -4.07
C THR A 160 -5.67 12.35 -3.44
N LEU A 161 -5.57 11.67 -2.31
CA LEU A 161 -6.73 11.12 -1.60
C LEU A 161 -7.69 12.20 -1.11
N LYS A 162 -7.17 13.34 -0.62
CA LYS A 162 -7.99 14.51 -0.28
C LYS A 162 -8.77 15.02 -1.49
N GLU A 163 -8.13 15.15 -2.65
CA GLU A 163 -8.81 15.58 -3.89
C GLU A 163 -9.91 14.60 -4.33
N ILE A 164 -9.66 13.29 -4.20
CA ILE A 164 -10.65 12.24 -4.49
C ILE A 164 -11.82 12.33 -3.49
N ASN A 165 -11.53 12.53 -2.20
CA ASN A 165 -12.55 12.64 -1.16
C ASN A 165 -13.41 13.89 -1.35
N PHE A 166 -12.80 15.04 -1.69
CA PHE A 166 -13.51 16.29 -1.94
C PHE A 166 -14.57 16.13 -3.05
N LYS A 167 -14.26 15.35 -4.09
CA LYS A 167 -15.18 15.08 -5.21
C LYS A 167 -16.32 14.11 -4.85
N LYS A 168 -16.22 13.33 -3.77
CA LYS A 168 -17.14 12.21 -3.49
C LYS A 168 -17.72 12.12 -2.07
N LYS A 169 -17.20 12.87 -1.08
CA LYS A 169 -17.53 12.80 0.37
C LYS A 169 -17.71 11.35 0.88
N LYS A 170 -16.70 10.51 0.72
CA LYS A 170 -16.86 9.05 0.89
C LYS A 170 -15.75 8.33 1.65
N ILE A 171 -14.61 8.96 1.95
CA ILE A 171 -13.45 8.25 2.50
C ILE A 171 -13.24 8.61 3.96
N ARG A 172 -13.05 7.59 4.80
CA ARG A 172 -12.50 7.69 6.16
C ARG A 172 -11.19 6.91 6.22
N ILE A 173 -10.17 7.49 6.85
CA ILE A 173 -8.91 6.79 7.12
C ILE A 173 -8.91 6.33 8.57
N GLU A 174 -8.71 5.04 8.77
CA GLU A 174 -8.56 4.43 10.08
C GLU A 174 -7.21 3.71 10.10
N SER A 175 -6.42 3.86 11.16
CA SER A 175 -5.20 3.06 11.30
C SER A 175 -5.57 1.65 11.72
N THR A 176 -5.09 0.66 10.98
CA THR A 176 -5.22 -0.75 11.33
C THR A 176 -3.86 -1.33 11.64
N PHE A 177 -3.68 -1.87 12.84
CA PHE A 177 -2.52 -2.70 13.17
C PHE A 177 -2.90 -4.15 12.90
N LEU A 178 -2.47 -4.69 11.76
CA LEU A 178 -2.56 -6.12 11.45
C LEU A 178 -1.22 -6.55 10.86
N ALA A 179 -0.47 -7.29 11.66
CA ALA A 179 0.84 -7.82 11.32
C ALA A 179 0.73 -8.93 10.26
N LEU A 180 1.63 -8.85 9.27
CA LEU A 180 2.11 -9.90 8.36
C LEU A 180 1.07 -10.67 7.52
N ILE A 181 1.16 -10.56 6.17
CA ILE A 181 1.49 -11.66 5.22
C ILE A 181 1.29 -11.21 3.75
N LEU A 182 2.37 -11.40 2.96
CA LEU A 182 2.51 -11.58 1.50
C LEU A 182 1.95 -10.54 0.50
N THR A 183 2.89 -10.06 -0.32
CA THR A 183 2.73 -9.36 -1.59
C THR A 183 1.75 -10.06 -2.53
N GLN A 184 0.54 -9.49 -2.64
CA GLN A 184 -0.39 -9.50 -3.78
C GLN A 184 -1.72 -8.87 -3.33
N LEU A 185 -2.56 -8.40 -4.27
CA LEU A 185 -3.95 -8.04 -3.95
C LEU A 185 -4.65 -9.27 -3.36
N GLN A 186 -4.89 -9.26 -2.05
CA GLN A 186 -5.61 -10.33 -1.36
C GLN A 186 -6.94 -9.78 -0.86
N ALA A 187 -8.05 -10.44 -1.17
CA ALA A 187 -9.37 -10.07 -0.66
C ALA A 187 -9.85 -11.13 0.33
N VAL A 188 -10.00 -10.75 1.59
CA VAL A 188 -10.28 -11.68 2.69
C VAL A 188 -11.69 -11.44 3.22
N ASP A 189 -12.41 -12.52 3.51
CA ASP A 189 -13.70 -12.48 4.20
C ASP A 189 -13.45 -12.56 5.72
N MET A 190 -13.40 -11.41 6.38
CA MET A 190 -13.24 -11.32 7.83
C MET A 190 -14.55 -10.90 8.51
N LYS A 191 -15.05 -11.77 9.41
CA LYS A 191 -16.08 -11.41 10.39
C LYS A 191 -15.43 -10.58 11.50
N MET A 192 -15.53 -9.25 11.41
CA MET A 192 -15.14 -8.35 12.51
C MET A 192 -16.06 -8.58 13.72
N GLN A 193 -15.53 -9.18 14.80
CA GLN A 193 -16.13 -9.09 16.12
C GLN A 193 -15.96 -7.66 16.62
N LYS A 194 -17.08 -6.99 16.90
CA LYS A 194 -17.09 -5.66 17.53
C LYS A 194 -16.48 -5.78 18.93
N TYR A 195 -15.37 -5.09 19.17
CA TYR A 195 -14.99 -4.69 20.53
C TYR A 195 -15.52 -3.27 20.72
N CYS A 196 -16.53 -3.14 21.57
CA CYS A 196 -17.05 -1.87 22.08
C CYS A 196 -16.11 -1.33 23.16
#